data_AF-A0A1X7P2H9-F1
#
_entry.id   AF-A0A1X7P2H9-F1
#
_cell.length_a   1.000
_cell.length_b   1.000
_cell.length_c   1.000
_cell.angle_alpha   90.00
_cell.angle_beta   90.00
_cell.angle_gamma   90.00
#
_symmetry.space_group_name_H-M   'P 1'
#
loop_
_entity.id
_entity.type
_entity.pdbx_description
1 polymer ?
#
loop_
_entity_poly.entity_id
_entity_poly.type
_entity_poly.pdbx_seq_one_letter_code
_entity_poly.pdbx_strand_id
1 'polypeptide(L)'
;MKRTSLSIDGRRFLLAVDLDTEALEKRLIEAVRSHGDLVCFAVAGDREVCVLVSPGVAVILEHEEVPVEDPDEDDAPFHYDDVEYLS
;
A
#
# COMPACT_ATOMS: atom_id res chain seq x y z
N MET A 1 8.02 -3.74 -9.30
CA MET A 1 6.59 -3.53 -9.01
C MET A 1 6.40 -2.15 -8.40
N LYS A 2 5.37 -1.38 -8.78
CA LYS A 2 5.08 -0.07 -8.17
C LYS A 2 4.14 -0.28 -6.97
N ARG A 3 4.57 0.12 -5.77
CA ARG A 3 3.78 0.09 -4.55
C ARG A 3 3.37 1.52 -4.20
N THR A 4 2.10 1.74 -3.91
CA THR A 4 1.60 3.05 -3.49
C THR A 4 0.91 2.91 -2.14
N SER A 5 1.28 3.78 -1.21
CA SER A 5 0.64 3.86 0.10
C SER A 5 0.14 5.26 0.38
N LEU A 6 -1.00 5.32 1.04
CA LEU A 6 -1.65 6.54 1.46
C LEU A 6 -1.64 6.61 2.98
N SER A 7 -1.06 7.67 3.54
CA SER A 7 -1.09 7.92 4.98
C SER A 7 -2.00 9.10 5.28
N ILE A 8 -2.98 8.90 6.16
CA ILE A 8 -3.93 9.92 6.59
C ILE A 8 -4.00 9.88 8.12
N ASP A 9 -3.71 11.01 8.77
CA ASP A 9 -3.76 11.13 10.24
C ASP A 9 -2.96 10.01 10.96
N GLY A 10 -1.78 9.69 10.42
CA GLY A 10 -0.92 8.63 10.95
C GLY A 10 -1.35 7.19 10.62
N ARG A 11 -2.48 6.98 9.96
CA ARG A 11 -2.92 5.66 9.48
C ARG A 11 -2.47 5.44 8.05
N ARG A 12 -1.70 4.37 7.82
CA ARG A 12 -1.21 3.98 6.50
C ARG A 12 -2.11 2.93 5.87
N PHE A 13 -2.47 3.15 4.61
CA PHE A 13 -3.24 2.26 3.76
C PHE A 13 -2.41 1.88 2.55
N LEU A 14 -2.38 0.60 2.22
CA LEU A 14 -1.72 0.10 1.02
C LEU A 14 -2.74 0.08 -0.12
N LEU A 15 -2.49 0.83 -1.19
CA LEU A 15 -3.43 0.95 -2.30
C LEU A 15 -3.38 -0.30 -3.19
N ALA A 16 -4.48 -0.56 -3.90
CA ALA A 16 -4.50 -1.60 -4.91
C ALA A 16 -3.54 -1.25 -6.07
N VAL A 17 -2.90 -2.26 -6.65
CA VAL A 17 -1.89 -2.09 -7.72
C VAL A 17 -2.50 -1.49 -8.98
N ASP A 18 -3.76 -1.83 -9.25
CA ASP A 18 -4.49 -1.39 -10.45
C ASP A 18 -5.23 -0.06 -10.23
N LEU A 19 -5.09 0.56 -9.06
CA LEU A 19 -5.74 1.84 -8.76
C LEU A 19 -5.09 2.97 -9.55
N ASP A 20 -5.90 3.79 -10.21
CA ASP A 20 -5.44 5.01 -10.86
C ASP A 20 -5.03 6.06 -9.80
N THR A 21 -3.71 6.15 -9.58
CA THR A 21 -3.11 7.08 -8.62
C THR A 21 -3.30 8.53 -9.05
N GLU A 22 -3.28 8.85 -10.35
CA GLU A 22 -3.45 10.22 -10.84
C GLU A 22 -4.88 10.71 -10.63
N ALA A 23 -5.87 9.84 -10.85
CA ALA A 23 -7.26 10.16 -10.55
C ALA A 23 -7.47 10.37 -9.05
N LEU A 24 -6.83 9.57 -8.20
CA LEU A 24 -6.89 9.74 -6.74
C LEU A 24 -6.30 11.08 -6.30
N GLU A 25 -5.12 11.45 -6.81
CA GLU A 25 -4.48 12.74 -6.51
C GLU A 25 -5.37 13.92 -6.88
N LYS A 26 -6.00 13.90 -8.06
CA LYS A 26 -6.94 14.95 -8.49
C LYS A 26 -8.13 15.07 -7.53
N ARG A 27 -8.72 13.95 -7.12
CA ARG A 27 -9.84 13.92 -6.16
C ARG A 27 -9.44 14.46 -4.78
N LEU A 28 -8.25 14.11 -4.30
CA LEU A 28 -7.72 14.63 -3.03
C LEU A 28 -7.52 16.15 -3.08
N ILE A 29 -6.95 16.67 -4.17
CA ILE A 29 -6.76 18.11 -4.36
C ILE A 29 -8.11 18.84 -4.46
N GLU A 30 -9.06 18.26 -5.20
CA GLU A 30 -10.40 18.82 -5.35
C GLU A 30 -11.14 18.87 -4.01
N ALA A 31 -11.04 17.82 -3.19
CA ALA A 31 -11.61 17.77 -1.85
C ALA A 31 -11.06 18.88 -0.92
N VAL A 32 -9.76 19.17 -1.01
CA VAL A 32 -9.17 20.29 -0.25
C VAL A 32 -9.68 21.63 -0.77
N ARG A 33 -9.81 21.79 -2.10
CA ARG A 33 -10.32 23.02 -2.73
C ARG A 33 -11.80 23.27 -2.43
N SER A 34 -12.61 22.22 -2.29
CA SER A 34 -14.02 22.32 -1.90
C SER A 34 -14.22 22.60 -0.40
N HIS A 35 -13.14 22.79 0.36
CA HIS A 35 -13.13 22.94 1.84
C HIS A 35 -13.53 21.66 2.59
N GLY A 36 -13.58 20.53 1.92
CA GLY A 36 -14.06 19.28 2.49
C GLY A 36 -14.75 18.41 1.45
N ASP A 37 -14.29 17.18 1.26
CA ASP A 37 -15.05 16.16 0.51
C ASP A 37 -14.73 14.73 0.95
N LEU A 38 -15.64 13.81 0.67
CA LEU A 38 -15.47 12.39 0.94
C LEU A 38 -14.80 11.71 -0.27
N VAL A 39 -13.61 11.18 -0.05
CA VAL A 39 -12.85 10.46 -1.08
C VAL A 39 -12.81 8.98 -0.73
N CYS A 40 -13.35 8.15 -1.63
CA CYS A 40 -13.32 6.69 -1.53
C CYS A 40 -12.34 6.08 -2.53
N PHE A 41 -11.55 5.11 -2.07
CA PHE A 41 -10.53 4.42 -2.86
C PHE A 41 -10.38 2.96 -2.43
N ALA A 42 -9.94 2.12 -3.36
CA ALA A 42 -9.68 0.71 -3.11
C ALA A 42 -8.29 0.52 -2.47
N VAL A 43 -8.23 -0.33 -1.45
CA VAL A 43 -6.99 -0.76 -0.79
C VAL A 43 -6.77 -2.25 -1.05
N ALA A 44 -5.53 -2.71 -0.87
CA ALA A 44 -5.18 -4.10 -1.10
C ALA A 44 -6.02 -5.08 -0.25
N GLY A 45 -6.45 -6.16 -0.91
CA GLY A 45 -7.27 -7.22 -0.34
C GLY A 45 -8.78 -6.91 -0.39
N ASP A 46 -9.28 -6.50 -1.56
CA ASP A 46 -10.72 -6.30 -1.85
C ASP A 46 -11.48 -5.47 -0.82
N ARG A 47 -10.86 -4.39 -0.36
CA ARG A 47 -11.47 -3.47 0.60
C ARG A 47 -11.55 -2.07 0.01
N GLU A 48 -12.61 -1.36 0.36
CA GLU A 48 -12.78 0.05 0.05
C GLU A 48 -12.63 0.87 1.33
N VAL A 49 -11.94 1.99 1.23
CA VAL A 49 -11.79 2.96 2.32
C VAL A 49 -12.30 4.30 1.84
N CYS A 50 -13.21 4.89 2.62
CA CYS A 50 -13.68 6.26 2.43
C CYS A 50 -13.14 7.15 3.55
N VAL A 51 -12.63 8.31 3.18
CA VAL A 51 -12.08 9.27 4.13
C VAL A 51 -12.61 10.68 3.84
N LEU A 52 -12.93 11.42 4.89
CA LEU A 52 -13.25 12.83 4.79
C LEU A 52 -11.94 13.62 4.73
N VAL A 53 -11.70 14.27 3.60
CA VAL A 53 -10.52 15.10 3.39
C VAL A 53 -10.94 16.55 3.58
N SER A 54 -10.34 17.25 4.53
CA SER A 54 -10.62 18.66 4.80
C SER A 54 -9.33 19.47 4.96
N PRO A 55 -9.37 20.80 4.79
CA PRO A 55 -8.23 21.66 5.09
C PRO A 55 -7.74 21.43 6.52
N GLY A 56 -6.45 21.10 6.67
CA GLY A 56 -5.82 20.81 7.96
C GLY A 56 -5.55 19.33 8.24
N VAL A 57 -6.13 18.40 7.47
CA VAL A 57 -5.75 16.98 7.52
C VAL A 57 -4.57 16.74 6.58
N ALA A 58 -3.45 16.26 7.11
CA ALA A 58 -2.31 15.88 6.29
C ALA A 58 -2.59 14.54 5.59
N VAL A 59 -2.53 14.56 4.27
CA VAL A 59 -2.62 13.39 3.40
C VAL A 59 -1.29 13.22 2.68
N ILE A 60 -0.66 12.07 2.86
CA ILE A 60 0.66 11.77 2.29
C ILE A 60 0.52 10.59 1.33
N LEU A 61 0.82 10.83 0.06
CA LEU A 61 0.93 9.78 -0.96
C LEU A 61 2.40 9.40 -1.14
N GLU A 62 2.74 8.15 -0.86
CA GLU A 62 4.10 7.62 -1.03
C GLU A 62 4.09 6.63 -2.21
N HIS A 63 5.00 6.85 -3.16
CA HIS A 63 5.26 5.96 -4.28
C HIS A 63 6.60 5.28 -4.10
N GLU A 64 6.60 3.96 -4.07
CA GLU A 64 7.80 3.16 -3.88
C GLU A 64 7.95 2.18 -5.04
N GLU A 65 9.12 2.18 -5.68
CA GLU A 65 9.49 1.15 -6.63
C GLU A 65 10.10 -0.02 -5.86
N VAL A 66 9.37 -1.13 -5.81
CA VAL A 66 9.80 -2.34 -5.12
C VAL A 66 10.42 -3.29 -6.16
N PRO A 67 11.67 -3.74 -5.98
CA PRO A 67 12.22 -4.79 -6.82
C PRO A 67 11.34 -6.04 -6.70
N VAL A 68 11.08 -6.71 -7.82
CA VAL A 68 10.43 -8.01 -7.78
C VAL A 68 11.50 -8.98 -7.31
N GLU A 69 11.42 -9.44 -6.06
CA GLU A 69 12.22 -10.60 -5.62
C GLU A 69 11.72 -11.81 -6.41
N ASP A 70 12.63 -12.44 -7.14
CA ASP A 70 12.35 -13.66 -7.89
C ASP A 70 12.08 -14.77 -6.86
N PRO A 71 10.86 -15.35 -6.79
CA PRO A 71 10.55 -16.38 -5.79
C PRO A 71 11.40 -17.65 -5.96
N ASP A 72 12.13 -17.78 -7.06
CA ASP A 72 12.99 -18.91 -7.41
C ASP A 72 14.42 -18.81 -6.83
N GLU A 73 14.79 -17.72 -6.13
CA GLU A 73 16.16 -17.56 -5.59
C GLU A 73 16.38 -18.22 -4.21
N ASP A 74 15.30 -18.71 -3.56
CA ASP A 74 15.35 -19.29 -2.20
C ASP A 74 15.08 -20.80 -2.16
N ASP A 75 15.12 -21.50 -3.31
CA ASP A 75 15.06 -22.97 -3.37
C ASP A 75 16.44 -23.61 -3.22
N ALA A 76 17.26 -23.03 -2.33
CA ALA A 76 18.43 -23.73 -1.81
C ALA A 76 17.90 -24.89 -0.95
N PRO A 77 18.13 -26.16 -1.31
CA PRO A 77 17.68 -27.27 -0.49
C PRO A 77 18.30 -27.13 0.89
N PHE A 78 17.46 -26.90 1.90
CA PHE A 78 17.87 -27.03 3.29
C PHE A 78 18.38 -28.46 3.47
N HIS A 79 19.71 -28.63 3.46
CA HIS A 79 20.35 -29.86 3.86
C HIS A 79 20.11 -30.00 5.36
N TYR A 80 19.07 -30.75 5.72
CA TYR A 80 18.95 -31.30 7.06
C TYR A 80 20.11 -32.27 7.23
N ASP A 81 21.22 -31.78 7.78
CA ASP A 81 22.31 -32.65 8.20
C ASP A 81 21.80 -33.49 9.38
N ASP A 82 21.92 -34.79 9.22
CA ASP A 82 21.34 -35.84 10.07
C ASP A 82 21.58 -35.58 11.56
N VAL A 83 20.54 -35.19 12.30
CA VAL A 83 20.57 -35.27 13.75
C VAL A 83 20.39 -36.73 14.16
N GLU A 84 21.53 -37.41 14.38
CA GLU A 84 21.59 -38.70 15.07
C GLU A 84 20.81 -38.59 16.40
N TYR A 85 19.64 -39.23 16.47
CA TYR A 85 18.97 -39.46 17.75
C TYR A 85 19.83 -40.43 18.55
N LEU A 86 20.56 -39.88 19.53
CA LEU A 86 21.32 -40.61 20.55
C LEU A 86 20.51 -41.81 21.08
N SER A 87 21.09 -43.00 20.88
CA SER A 87 20.63 -44.29 21.39
C SER A 87 20.99 -44.50 22.85
#